data_AF-A0A6M2CH66-F1
#
_entry.id   AF-A0A6M2CH66-F1
#
_cell.length_a   1.000
_cell.length_b   1.000
_cell.length_c   1.000
_cell.angle_alpha   90.00
_cell.angle_beta   90.00
_cell.angle_gamma   90.00
#
_symmetry.space_group_name_H-M   'P 1'
#
loop_
_entity.id
_entity.type
_entity.pdbx_description
1 polymer ?
#
loop_
_entity_poly.entity_id
_entity_poly.type
_entity_poly.pdbx_seq_one_letter_code
_entity_poly.pdbx_strand_id
1 'polypeptide(L)'
;MAHLNTAFRICAALLVIFMLKDSADAKKVVDIDKKVNDFIKKLERQHNTKALWWDMYGKSGRPLRREGDNEKYQVWAKADPMHYGERLNSSKKEVSVYVNRFHNGQRFHDQKVTLEAKRTRTKYASWHSTKSIHIGIHVRASLSLSGIFHLNAGLDHSYDLTRGESHMEKEEVEFTVKKEITIPPRTTVEVEWMTTEHYQRYPWKSDILIDGWFVTQFEKRVHNHHLWFHPIDVIKDDDFELHDPSGLVCTIEGVADGVTVITNELKVREYPLEAGISVPVNITTQTLTGNDIEVKIVNVTSLG
;
A
#
# COMPACT_ATOMS: atom_id res chain seq x y z
N MET A 1 26.36 -27.49 -0.53
CA MET A 1 25.10 -27.47 -1.31
C MET A 1 24.44 -26.10 -1.15
N ALA A 2 25.04 -25.08 -1.77
CA ALA A 2 24.80 -23.66 -1.47
C ALA A 2 24.34 -22.86 -2.70
N HIS A 3 23.38 -23.39 -3.47
CA HIS A 3 22.88 -22.74 -4.70
C HIS A 3 21.36 -22.61 -4.81
N LEU A 4 20.59 -22.89 -3.75
CA LEU A 4 19.12 -22.83 -3.82
C LEU A 4 18.47 -21.56 -3.23
N ASN A 5 19.26 -20.59 -2.74
CA ASN A 5 18.71 -19.40 -2.05
C ASN A 5 18.55 -18.17 -2.95
N THR A 6 19.15 -18.14 -4.13
CA THR A 6 19.11 -16.96 -5.01
C THR A 6 17.92 -16.96 -5.97
N ALA A 7 17.43 -18.14 -6.39
CA ALA A 7 16.31 -18.24 -7.33
C ALA A 7 14.95 -17.85 -6.72
N PHE A 8 14.76 -18.04 -5.40
CA PHE A 8 13.51 -17.73 -4.72
C PHE A 8 13.30 -16.22 -4.48
N ARG A 9 14.39 -15.46 -4.35
CA ARG A 9 14.34 -13.99 -4.23
C ARG A 9 13.95 -13.29 -5.54
N ILE A 10 14.24 -13.90 -6.68
CA ILE A 10 13.95 -13.33 -8.01
C ILE A 10 12.47 -13.51 -8.39
N CYS A 11 11.82 -14.61 -7.98
CA CYS A 11 10.39 -14.83 -8.27
C CYS A 11 9.45 -13.89 -7.50
N ALA A 12 9.79 -13.51 -6.27
CA ALA A 12 9.01 -12.54 -5.49
C ALA A 12 9.11 -11.11 -6.08
N ALA A 13 10.26 -10.75 -6.64
CA ALA A 13 10.43 -9.46 -7.31
C ALA A 13 9.61 -9.34 -8.61
N LEU A 14 9.48 -10.42 -9.38
CA LEU A 14 8.73 -10.42 -10.65
C LEU A 14 7.20 -10.35 -10.46
N LEU A 15 6.66 -10.91 -9.37
CA LEU A 15 5.23 -10.85 -9.05
C LEU A 15 4.78 -9.43 -8.64
N VAL A 16 5.66 -8.68 -7.97
CA VAL A 16 5.43 -7.26 -7.64
C VAL A 16 5.44 -6.38 -8.89
N ILE A 17 6.34 -6.63 -9.84
CA ILE A 17 6.40 -5.87 -11.10
C ILE A 17 5.16 -6.12 -11.98
N PHE A 18 4.59 -7.33 -11.96
CA PHE A 18 3.36 -7.62 -12.71
C PHE A 18 2.12 -6.98 -12.09
N MET A 19 1.99 -7.00 -10.75
CA MET A 19 0.85 -6.39 -10.05
C MET A 19 0.87 -4.84 -10.10
N LEU A 20 2.07 -4.23 -10.16
CA LEU A 20 2.22 -2.79 -10.40
C LEU A 20 1.82 -2.39 -11.84
N LYS A 21 1.91 -3.33 -12.81
CA LYS A 21 1.63 -3.07 -14.23
C LYS A 21 0.14 -3.07 -14.58
N ASP A 22 -0.69 -3.75 -13.78
CA ASP A 22 -2.14 -3.85 -13.99
C ASP A 22 -2.95 -2.71 -13.35
N SER A 23 -2.30 -1.68 -12.80
CA SER A 23 -2.95 -0.44 -12.37
C SER A 23 -2.78 0.71 -13.38
N ALA A 24 -2.78 0.37 -14.68
CA ALA A 24 -2.83 1.35 -15.76
C ALA A 24 -4.21 2.05 -15.85
N ASP A 25 -4.81 2.41 -14.72
CA ASP A 25 -5.81 3.46 -14.69
C ASP A 25 -5.09 4.76 -15.05
N ALA A 26 -5.63 5.51 -16.00
CA ALA A 26 -5.04 6.76 -16.45
C ALA A 26 -4.87 7.70 -15.25
N LYS A 27 -3.62 7.85 -14.78
CA LYS A 27 -3.30 8.68 -13.62
C LYS A 27 -3.72 10.12 -13.89
N LYS A 28 -4.79 10.58 -13.23
CA LYS A 28 -5.23 11.97 -13.31
C LYS A 28 -4.34 12.81 -12.39
N VAL A 29 -3.65 13.80 -12.95
CA VAL A 29 -2.81 14.71 -12.17
C VAL A 29 -3.46 16.09 -12.12
N VAL A 30 -3.80 16.54 -10.91
CA VAL A 30 -4.29 17.89 -10.65
C VAL A 30 -3.10 18.80 -10.39
N ASP A 31 -2.71 19.60 -11.39
CA ASP A 31 -1.50 20.44 -11.35
C ASP A 31 -1.84 21.87 -10.92
N ILE A 32 -1.52 22.21 -9.66
CA ILE A 32 -1.83 23.51 -9.06
C ILE A 32 -0.99 24.62 -9.68
N ASP A 33 0.31 24.37 -9.88
CA ASP A 33 1.24 25.35 -10.46
C ASP A 33 0.82 25.71 -11.89
N LYS A 34 0.38 24.73 -12.68
CA LYS A 34 -0.15 24.95 -14.01
C LYS A 34 -1.45 25.77 -13.99
N LYS A 35 -2.40 25.45 -13.11
CA LYS A 35 -3.68 26.18 -13.01
C LYS A 35 -3.47 27.63 -12.61
N VAL A 36 -2.56 27.91 -11.67
CA VAL A 36 -2.17 29.28 -11.30
C VAL A 36 -1.54 30.02 -12.48
N ASN A 37 -0.62 29.38 -13.19
CA ASN A 37 0.00 29.96 -14.38
C ASN A 37 -1.02 30.27 -15.50
N ASP A 38 -2.02 29.40 -15.70
CA ASP A 38 -3.08 29.63 -16.68
C ASP A 38 -4.01 30.79 -16.28
N PHE A 39 -4.32 30.93 -14.99
CA PHE A 39 -5.02 32.10 -14.45
C PHE A 39 -4.24 33.40 -14.68
N ILE A 40 -2.93 33.41 -14.41
CA ILE A 40 -2.08 34.60 -14.62
C ILE A 40 -2.05 34.99 -16.10
N LYS A 41 -1.90 34.02 -17.02
CA LYS A 41 -1.96 34.28 -18.47
C LYS A 41 -3.31 34.87 -18.91
N LYS A 42 -4.40 34.52 -18.23
CA LYS A 42 -5.71 35.14 -18.46
C LYS A 42 -5.70 36.61 -18.03
N LEU A 43 -5.14 36.93 -16.86
CA LEU A 43 -4.99 38.32 -16.38
C LEU A 43 -4.10 39.16 -17.30
N GLU A 44 -2.97 38.60 -17.77
CA GLU A 44 -2.08 39.27 -18.73
C GLU A 44 -2.82 39.74 -19.99
N ARG A 45 -3.66 38.86 -20.56
CA ARG A 45 -4.48 39.18 -21.73
C ARG A 45 -5.56 40.21 -21.41
N GLN A 46 -6.25 40.07 -20.27
CA GLN A 46 -7.31 40.97 -19.86
C GLN A 46 -6.81 42.40 -19.61
N HIS A 47 -5.59 42.55 -19.12
CA HIS A 47 -5.02 43.85 -18.77
C HIS A 47 -3.97 44.36 -19.76
N ASN A 48 -3.71 43.62 -20.85
CA ASN A 48 -2.70 43.96 -21.87
C ASN A 48 -1.33 44.31 -21.27
N THR A 49 -0.87 43.45 -20.36
CA THR A 49 0.42 43.54 -19.66
C THR A 49 0.99 42.16 -19.39
N LYS A 50 2.29 42.07 -19.10
CA LYS A 50 2.94 40.80 -18.75
C LYS A 50 3.15 40.70 -17.24
N ALA A 51 3.05 39.50 -16.71
CA ALA A 51 3.54 39.14 -15.40
C ALA A 51 5.07 39.01 -15.47
N LEU A 52 5.77 39.80 -14.67
CA LEU A 52 7.23 39.72 -14.53
C LEU A 52 7.63 38.47 -13.74
N TRP A 53 6.84 38.13 -12.73
CA TRP A 53 6.98 36.94 -11.91
C TRP A 53 5.70 36.70 -11.11
N TRP A 54 5.57 35.49 -10.60
CA TRP A 54 4.58 35.09 -9.61
C TRP A 54 5.19 34.12 -8.61
N ASP A 55 4.59 34.04 -7.43
CA ASP A 55 5.08 33.21 -6.33
C ASP A 55 3.92 32.71 -5.45
N MET A 56 3.86 31.40 -5.24
CA MET A 56 2.91 30.74 -4.33
C MET A 56 3.56 30.32 -3.02
N TYR A 57 4.89 30.18 -2.98
CA TYR A 57 5.62 29.47 -1.93
C TYR A 57 6.57 30.38 -1.15
N GLY A 58 6.57 31.67 -1.43
CA GLY A 58 7.48 32.66 -0.82
C GLY A 58 8.95 32.45 -1.20
N LYS A 59 9.24 31.79 -2.34
CA LYS A 59 10.61 31.41 -2.76
C LYS A 59 11.26 32.40 -3.72
N SER A 60 10.55 33.44 -4.17
CA SER A 60 11.05 34.40 -5.15
C SER A 60 12.22 35.25 -4.65
N GLY A 61 12.50 35.26 -3.35
CA GLY A 61 13.58 36.06 -2.73
C GLY A 61 13.36 37.57 -2.86
N ARG A 62 12.18 38.00 -3.35
CA ARG A 62 11.81 39.40 -3.48
C ARG A 62 11.00 39.78 -2.24
N PRO A 63 11.37 40.84 -1.51
CA PRO A 63 10.59 41.27 -0.36
C PRO A 63 9.19 41.67 -0.83
N LEU A 64 8.16 41.02 -0.29
CA LEU A 64 6.83 41.63 -0.29
C LEU A 64 6.91 42.92 0.51
N ARG A 65 5.96 43.82 0.26
CA ARG A 65 6.01 45.24 0.62
C ARG A 65 6.36 45.54 2.09
N ARG A 66 6.19 44.58 3.02
CA ARG A 66 6.68 44.62 4.40
C ARG A 66 7.27 43.27 4.84
N GLU A 67 8.22 43.33 5.77
CA GLU A 67 8.72 42.18 6.52
C GLU A 67 7.56 41.49 7.26
N GLY A 68 7.42 40.16 7.12
CA GLY A 68 6.29 39.38 7.64
C GLY A 68 5.11 39.15 6.67
N ASP A 69 5.01 39.91 5.57
CA ASP A 69 3.99 39.63 4.53
C ASP A 69 4.28 38.30 3.81
N ASN A 70 5.55 37.91 3.69
CA ASN A 70 5.97 36.69 2.99
C ASN A 70 5.39 35.39 3.58
N GLU A 71 5.16 35.32 4.89
CA GLU A 71 4.57 34.14 5.55
C GLU A 71 3.05 34.14 5.48
N LYS A 72 2.44 35.33 5.34
CA LYS A 72 0.97 35.49 5.31
C LYS A 72 0.34 35.12 3.97
N TYR A 73 1.11 35.17 2.87
CA TYR A 73 0.62 34.93 1.52
C TYR A 73 1.30 33.72 0.87
N GLN A 74 1.35 32.60 1.60
CA GLN A 74 1.84 31.32 1.08
C GLN A 74 0.69 30.34 0.94
N VAL A 75 0.71 29.62 -0.17
CA VAL A 75 -0.14 28.45 -0.34
C VAL A 75 0.41 27.34 0.55
N TRP A 76 -0.46 26.79 1.38
CA TRP A 76 -0.19 25.58 2.16
C TRP A 76 -1.21 24.51 1.80
N ALA A 77 -0.87 23.25 2.10
CA ALA A 77 -1.77 22.14 1.90
C ALA A 77 -1.66 21.14 3.05
N LYS A 78 -2.80 20.55 3.41
CA LYS A 78 -2.91 19.52 4.43
C LYS A 78 -3.80 18.41 3.91
N ALA A 79 -3.34 17.18 4.01
CA ALA A 79 -4.16 16.02 3.71
C ALA A 79 -4.83 15.48 4.98
N ASP A 80 -6.07 15.08 4.83
CA ASP A 80 -6.76 14.25 5.82
C ASP A 80 -6.23 12.81 5.78
N PRO A 81 -6.44 12.02 6.85
CA PRO A 81 -6.11 10.61 6.85
C PRO A 81 -6.73 9.87 5.66
N MET A 82 -6.08 8.80 5.21
CA MET A 82 -6.65 7.93 4.18
C MET A 82 -7.88 7.19 4.69
N HIS A 83 -8.94 7.24 3.91
CA HIS A 83 -10.17 6.50 4.14
C HIS A 83 -10.32 5.40 3.10
N TYR A 84 -10.37 4.16 3.55
CA TYR A 84 -10.61 3.01 2.68
C TYR A 84 -12.10 2.84 2.43
N GLY A 85 -12.47 2.58 1.19
CA GLY A 85 -13.83 2.23 0.79
C GLY A 85 -14.10 0.73 0.91
N GLU A 86 -15.19 0.29 0.29
CA GLU A 86 -15.57 -1.12 0.27
C GLU A 86 -14.58 -1.96 -0.55
N ARG A 87 -14.38 -3.22 -0.14
CA ARG A 87 -13.46 -4.14 -0.81
C ARG A 87 -13.85 -4.37 -2.27
N LEU A 88 -12.97 -4.02 -3.21
CA LEU A 88 -13.20 -4.22 -4.66
C LEU A 88 -13.11 -5.70 -5.05
N ASN A 89 -12.11 -6.40 -4.50
CA ASN A 89 -11.84 -7.79 -4.85
C ASN A 89 -11.17 -8.54 -3.71
N SER A 90 -11.34 -9.86 -3.70
CA SER A 90 -10.61 -10.79 -2.86
C SER A 90 -10.31 -12.07 -3.61
N SER A 91 -9.09 -12.57 -3.49
CA SER A 91 -8.71 -13.88 -4.00
C SER A 91 -7.91 -14.66 -2.96
N LYS A 92 -7.85 -15.98 -3.15
CA LYS A 92 -7.10 -16.88 -2.29
C LYS A 92 -6.10 -17.64 -3.13
N LYS A 93 -4.90 -17.85 -2.58
CA LYS A 93 -3.88 -18.70 -3.17
C LYS A 93 -3.46 -19.74 -2.15
N GLU A 94 -3.73 -20.99 -2.48
CA GLU A 94 -3.30 -22.14 -1.69
C GLU A 94 -1.97 -22.64 -2.21
N VAL A 95 -1.04 -22.93 -1.30
CA VAL A 95 0.29 -23.45 -1.61
C VAL A 95 0.64 -24.55 -0.63
N SER A 96 1.00 -25.73 -1.17
CA SER A 96 1.63 -26.80 -0.38
C SER A 96 3.06 -26.40 -0.08
N VAL A 97 3.38 -26.19 1.21
CA VAL A 97 4.70 -25.69 1.65
C VAL A 97 5.58 -26.77 2.24
N TYR A 98 5.01 -27.92 2.61
CA TYR A 98 5.73 -29.09 3.09
C TYR A 98 4.90 -30.35 2.85
N VAL A 99 5.55 -31.39 2.35
CA VAL A 99 4.97 -32.74 2.24
C VAL A 99 5.99 -33.74 2.77
N ASN A 100 5.54 -34.65 3.62
CA ASN A 100 6.36 -35.77 4.08
C ASN A 100 5.53 -37.03 4.28
N ARG A 101 6.18 -38.19 4.23
CA ARG A 101 5.55 -39.49 4.43
C ARG A 101 6.26 -40.26 5.52
N PHE A 102 5.48 -40.76 6.47
CA PHE A 102 5.95 -41.58 7.55
C PHE A 102 5.35 -42.97 7.43
N HIS A 103 6.16 -44.00 7.71
CA HIS A 103 5.78 -45.38 7.47
C HIS A 103 5.87 -46.14 8.80
N ASN A 104 4.79 -46.79 9.21
CA ASN A 104 4.79 -47.69 10.34
C ASN A 104 4.61 -49.14 9.87
N GLY A 105 5.74 -49.84 9.70
CA GLY A 105 5.76 -51.25 9.33
C GLY A 105 5.42 -52.22 10.48
N GLN A 106 5.23 -51.72 11.70
CA GLN A 106 4.93 -52.55 12.87
C GLN A 106 3.56 -53.22 12.72
N ARG A 107 3.40 -54.40 13.32
CA ARG A 107 2.19 -55.22 13.16
C ARG A 107 1.04 -54.78 14.07
N PHE A 108 1.34 -54.34 15.28
CA PHE A 108 0.32 -54.19 16.34
C PHE A 108 0.44 -52.90 17.16
N HIS A 109 1.47 -52.08 16.94
CA HIS A 109 1.73 -50.90 17.75
C HIS A 109 1.78 -49.64 16.91
N ASP A 110 1.17 -48.60 17.45
CA ASP A 110 1.25 -47.24 16.91
C ASP A 110 2.68 -46.72 17.02
N GLN A 111 3.06 -45.89 16.06
CA GLN A 111 4.31 -45.14 16.09
C GLN A 111 4.01 -43.66 16.22
N LYS A 112 4.64 -42.98 17.18
CA LYS A 112 4.56 -41.53 17.33
C LYS A 112 5.74 -40.87 16.61
N VAL A 113 5.44 -39.82 15.84
CA VAL A 113 6.45 -39.01 15.16
C VAL A 113 6.17 -37.53 15.40
N THR A 114 7.20 -36.79 15.77
CA THR A 114 7.13 -35.33 15.87
C THR A 114 7.41 -34.71 14.50
N LEU A 115 6.38 -34.07 13.94
CA LEU A 115 6.53 -33.14 12.83
C LEU A 115 7.10 -31.83 13.36
N GLU A 116 8.24 -31.41 12.82
CA GLU A 116 8.77 -30.07 13.02
C GLU A 116 9.13 -29.47 11.65
N ALA A 117 8.46 -28.39 11.27
CA ALA A 117 8.66 -27.74 9.98
C ALA A 117 8.56 -26.22 10.13
N LYS A 118 9.43 -25.50 9.43
CA LYS A 118 9.49 -24.04 9.47
C LYS A 118 9.45 -23.44 8.07
N ARG A 119 8.60 -22.42 7.87
CA ARG A 119 8.41 -21.74 6.58
C ARG A 119 8.18 -20.25 6.77
N THR A 120 8.90 -19.45 5.98
CA THR A 120 8.73 -18.00 5.93
C THR A 120 7.83 -17.63 4.76
N ARG A 121 6.87 -16.73 5.00
CA ARG A 121 6.00 -16.11 4.01
C ARG A 121 6.06 -14.60 4.14
N THR A 122 5.62 -13.89 3.12
CA THR A 122 5.61 -12.44 3.10
C THR A 122 4.18 -11.94 3.09
N LYS A 123 3.78 -11.19 4.12
CA LYS A 123 2.64 -10.29 4.03
C LYS A 123 3.12 -8.97 3.43
N TYR A 124 2.26 -8.33 2.66
CA TYR A 124 2.57 -7.01 2.13
C TYR A 124 1.29 -6.21 1.95
N ALA A 125 1.45 -4.89 1.92
CA ALA A 125 0.44 -3.97 1.48
C ALA A 125 1.10 -2.89 0.62
N SER A 126 0.41 -2.42 -0.42
CA SER A 126 0.90 -1.40 -1.33
C SER A 126 -0.20 -0.42 -1.67
N TRP A 127 0.16 0.86 -1.78
CA TRP A 127 -0.73 1.96 -2.12
C TRP A 127 -0.22 2.64 -3.38
N HIS A 128 -1.14 2.92 -4.28
CA HIS A 128 -0.86 3.69 -5.48
C HIS A 128 -2.02 4.66 -5.73
N SER A 129 -1.68 5.87 -6.17
CA SER A 129 -2.64 6.94 -6.46
C SER A 129 -3.11 6.84 -7.91
N THR A 130 -4.42 6.78 -8.14
CA THR A 130 -5.05 6.85 -9.46
C THR A 130 -5.41 8.30 -9.83
N LYS A 131 -5.65 9.14 -8.83
CA LYS A 131 -5.69 10.60 -8.94
C LYS A 131 -4.66 11.17 -7.99
N SER A 132 -3.76 12.04 -8.46
CA SER A 132 -2.73 12.68 -7.63
C SER A 132 -2.74 14.19 -7.80
N ILE A 133 -2.11 14.91 -6.87
CA ILE A 133 -1.90 16.35 -6.95
C ILE A 133 -0.46 16.65 -7.34
N HIS A 134 -0.21 17.73 -8.08
CA HIS A 134 1.11 18.31 -8.22
C HIS A 134 1.10 19.72 -7.64
N ILE A 135 1.93 19.93 -6.62
CA ILE A 135 2.12 21.20 -5.93
C ILE A 135 3.56 21.25 -5.40
N GLY A 136 4.20 22.42 -5.40
CA GLY A 136 5.59 22.63 -5.02
C GLY A 136 5.93 22.48 -3.53
N ILE A 137 5.03 21.86 -2.75
CA ILE A 137 5.16 21.52 -1.32
C ILE A 137 4.80 20.04 -1.12
N HIS A 138 5.41 19.38 -0.14
CA HIS A 138 5.07 17.99 0.20
C HIS A 138 3.72 17.93 0.93
N VAL A 139 2.84 17.02 0.51
CA VAL A 139 1.53 16.80 1.12
C VAL A 139 1.43 15.36 1.56
N ARG A 140 1.40 15.14 2.87
CA ARG A 140 1.43 13.80 3.46
C ARG A 140 0.11 13.46 4.13
N ALA A 141 -0.48 12.33 3.74
CA ALA A 141 -1.61 11.73 4.43
C ALA A 141 -1.14 10.62 5.36
N SER A 142 -1.76 10.51 6.54
CA SER A 142 -1.55 9.35 7.42
C SER A 142 -2.32 8.15 6.88
N LEU A 143 -1.77 6.95 7.05
CA LEU A 143 -2.40 5.70 6.64
C LEU A 143 -2.41 4.68 7.78
N SER A 144 -3.55 4.00 7.94
CA SER A 144 -3.70 2.89 8.89
C SER A 144 -3.42 1.55 8.20
N LEU A 145 -2.41 0.83 8.68
CA LEU A 145 -2.01 -0.50 8.19
C LEU A 145 -2.76 -1.64 8.89
N SER A 146 -3.04 -1.46 10.18
CA SER A 146 -3.53 -2.51 11.06
C SER A 146 -5.00 -2.86 10.80
N GLY A 147 -5.81 -1.89 10.37
CA GLY A 147 -7.26 -2.08 10.19
C GLY A 147 -7.66 -3.01 9.05
N ILE A 148 -6.85 -3.09 7.97
CA ILE A 148 -7.23 -3.83 6.75
C ILE A 148 -6.22 -4.90 6.37
N PHE A 149 -4.92 -4.64 6.50
CA PHE A 149 -3.88 -5.58 6.07
C PHE A 149 -3.27 -6.41 7.20
N HIS A 150 -3.70 -6.20 8.45
CA HIS A 150 -3.23 -6.92 9.63
C HIS A 150 -1.70 -7.07 9.67
N LEU A 151 -1.00 -6.02 9.23
CA LEU A 151 0.44 -5.89 9.35
C LEU A 151 0.75 -5.45 10.77
N ASN A 152 1.77 -6.07 11.36
CA ASN A 152 2.21 -5.81 12.73
C ASN A 152 3.25 -4.67 12.80
N ALA A 153 3.68 -4.14 11.65
CA ALA A 153 4.50 -2.95 11.58
C ALA A 153 3.76 -1.81 12.31
N GLY A 154 4.24 -1.51 13.52
CA GLY A 154 3.76 -0.37 14.29
C GLY A 154 4.26 0.93 13.67
N LEU A 155 3.44 1.97 13.82
CA LEU A 155 3.68 3.41 13.60
C LEU A 155 2.85 4.02 12.48
N ASP A 156 2.46 5.27 12.72
CA ASP A 156 1.82 6.18 11.79
C ASP A 156 2.72 6.38 10.56
N HIS A 157 2.38 5.70 9.46
CA HIS A 157 3.06 5.92 8.20
C HIS A 157 2.40 7.10 7.48
N SER A 158 3.23 7.89 6.80
CA SER A 158 2.79 9.05 6.03
C SER A 158 3.15 8.85 4.56
N TYR A 159 2.17 8.99 3.67
CA TYR A 159 2.34 8.82 2.23
C TYR A 159 2.26 10.16 1.51
N ASP A 160 3.21 10.42 0.60
CA ASP A 160 3.28 11.66 -0.17
C ASP A 160 2.35 11.60 -1.39
N LEU A 161 1.32 12.44 -1.39
CA LEU A 161 0.30 12.50 -2.43
C LEU A 161 0.74 13.30 -3.67
N THR A 162 1.89 13.97 -3.62
CA THR A 162 2.28 15.01 -4.60
C THR A 162 2.98 14.50 -5.85
N ARG A 163 3.39 13.22 -5.82
CA ARG A 163 4.12 12.58 -6.93
C ARG A 163 3.39 11.37 -7.50
N GLY A 164 2.32 10.95 -6.82
CA GLY A 164 1.65 9.67 -7.02
C GLY A 164 2.65 8.52 -7.18
N GLU A 165 3.68 8.54 -6.34
CA GLU A 165 4.63 7.44 -6.17
C GLU A 165 3.87 6.25 -5.55
N SER A 166 4.33 5.02 -5.74
CA SER A 166 3.73 3.86 -5.07
C SER A 166 4.44 3.62 -3.74
N HIS A 167 3.70 3.40 -2.66
CA HIS A 167 4.27 2.99 -1.38
C HIS A 167 4.02 1.51 -1.13
N MET A 168 4.95 0.82 -0.49
CA MET A 168 4.82 -0.60 -0.18
C MET A 168 5.43 -0.94 1.17
N GLU A 169 4.66 -1.64 1.99
CA GLU A 169 5.09 -2.22 3.25
C GLU A 169 5.13 -3.75 3.13
N LYS A 170 6.19 -4.35 3.66
CA LYS A 170 6.40 -5.80 3.65
C LYS A 170 6.73 -6.29 5.05
N GLU A 171 6.15 -7.43 5.41
CA GLU A 171 6.41 -8.14 6.64
C GLU A 171 6.73 -9.60 6.32
N GLU A 172 7.94 -10.04 6.64
CA GLU A 172 8.30 -11.45 6.57
C GLU A 172 7.89 -12.14 7.88
N VAL A 173 7.01 -13.12 7.73
CA VAL A 173 6.42 -13.88 8.83
C VAL A 173 6.88 -15.33 8.70
N GLU A 174 7.51 -15.82 9.75
CA GLU A 174 7.93 -17.19 9.90
C GLU A 174 6.91 -17.98 10.69
N PHE A 175 6.50 -19.10 10.11
CA PHE A 175 5.62 -20.08 10.70
C PHE A 175 6.45 -21.31 11.09
N THR A 176 6.30 -21.76 12.33
CA THR A 176 6.91 -23.01 12.81
C THR A 176 5.80 -23.93 13.31
N VAL A 177 5.65 -25.07 12.65
CA VAL A 177 4.70 -26.12 13.03
C VAL A 177 5.46 -27.18 13.82
N LYS A 178 4.97 -27.47 15.02
CA LYS A 178 5.49 -28.55 15.87
C LYS A 178 4.33 -29.40 16.39
N LYS A 179 4.21 -30.64 15.90
CA LYS A 179 3.06 -31.48 16.20
C LYS A 179 3.43 -32.96 16.27
N GLU A 180 2.94 -33.66 17.29
CA GLU A 180 3.04 -35.12 17.36
C GLU A 180 1.94 -35.77 16.51
N ILE A 181 2.32 -36.73 15.67
CA ILE A 181 1.43 -37.49 14.80
C ILE A 181 1.53 -38.96 15.21
N THR A 182 0.38 -39.59 15.41
CA THR A 182 0.28 -41.02 15.69
C THR A 182 0.03 -41.76 14.37
N ILE A 183 0.86 -42.75 14.08
CA ILE A 183 0.82 -43.54 12.86
C ILE A 183 0.38 -44.95 13.23
N PRO A 184 -0.82 -45.38 12.83
CA PRO A 184 -1.32 -46.72 13.12
C PRO A 184 -0.41 -47.82 12.57
N PRO A 185 -0.51 -49.07 13.07
CA PRO A 185 0.24 -50.20 12.53
C PRO A 185 -0.07 -50.40 11.05
N ARG A 186 0.89 -50.92 10.30
CA ARG A 186 0.74 -51.24 8.87
C ARG A 186 0.21 -50.07 8.03
N THR A 187 0.56 -48.83 8.38
CA THR A 187 0.05 -47.63 7.73
C THR A 187 1.19 -46.69 7.29
N THR A 188 1.02 -46.07 6.13
CA THR A 188 1.79 -44.91 5.68
C THR A 188 0.95 -43.68 5.88
N VAL A 189 1.47 -42.69 6.58
CA VAL A 189 0.81 -41.39 6.78
C VAL A 189 1.56 -40.34 5.96
N GLU A 190 0.87 -39.74 5.00
CA GLU A 190 1.32 -38.53 4.31
C GLU A 190 0.80 -37.31 5.05
N VAL A 191 1.70 -36.37 5.29
CA VAL A 191 1.42 -35.11 5.97
C VAL A 191 1.78 -33.99 5.02
N GLU A 192 0.78 -33.16 4.72
CA GLU A 192 0.88 -32.01 3.85
C GLU A 192 0.50 -30.75 4.63
N TRP A 193 1.45 -29.80 4.74
CA TRP A 193 1.17 -28.48 5.27
C TRP A 193 0.84 -27.54 4.11
N MET A 194 -0.39 -27.03 4.12
CA MET A 194 -0.90 -26.06 3.18
C MET A 194 -0.96 -24.68 3.84
N THR A 195 -0.60 -23.67 3.06
CA THR A 195 -0.75 -22.27 3.43
C THR A 195 -1.67 -21.59 2.45
N THR A 196 -2.64 -20.82 2.95
CA THR A 196 -3.55 -20.02 2.12
C THR A 196 -3.31 -18.54 2.34
N GLU A 197 -2.98 -17.84 1.25
CA GLU A 197 -2.79 -16.40 1.24
C GLU A 197 -4.06 -15.70 0.75
N HIS A 198 -4.54 -14.74 1.53
CA HIS A 198 -5.72 -13.95 1.22
C HIS A 198 -5.32 -12.58 0.67
N TYR A 199 -5.50 -12.42 -0.64
CA TYR A 199 -5.28 -11.16 -1.33
C TYR A 199 -6.55 -10.31 -1.26
N GLN A 200 -6.38 -9.03 -0.97
CA GLN A 200 -7.49 -8.08 -0.93
C GLN A 200 -7.10 -6.77 -1.62
N ARG A 201 -8.10 -6.14 -2.21
CA ARG A 201 -7.99 -4.84 -2.89
C ARG A 201 -9.05 -3.90 -2.37
N TYR A 202 -8.66 -2.69 -2.00
CA TYR A 202 -9.53 -1.63 -1.49
C TYR A 202 -9.27 -0.32 -2.23
N PRO A 203 -10.32 0.44 -2.57
CA PRO A 203 -10.13 1.83 -2.98
C PRO A 203 -9.81 2.64 -1.72
N TRP A 204 -9.05 3.71 -1.88
CA TRP A 204 -8.86 4.69 -0.81
C TRP A 204 -9.05 6.10 -1.36
N LYS A 205 -9.45 7.00 -0.49
CA LYS A 205 -9.52 8.45 -0.76
C LYS A 205 -8.92 9.26 0.38
N SER A 206 -8.41 10.44 0.05
CA SER A 206 -7.92 11.43 1.00
C SER A 206 -8.23 12.82 0.46
N ASP A 207 -8.86 13.65 1.28
CA ASP A 207 -9.13 15.03 0.94
C ASP A 207 -7.91 15.89 1.28
N ILE A 208 -7.50 16.74 0.34
CA ILE A 208 -6.43 17.71 0.53
C ILE A 208 -7.07 19.09 0.59
N LEU A 209 -6.97 19.73 1.76
CA LEU A 209 -7.25 21.15 1.91
C LEU A 209 -6.05 21.97 1.44
N ILE A 210 -6.28 22.85 0.48
CA ILE A 210 -5.32 23.81 -0.06
C ILE A 210 -5.85 25.20 0.26
N ASP A 211 -5.05 26.03 0.89
CA ASP A 211 -5.46 27.38 1.26
C ASP A 211 -4.27 28.34 1.18
N GLY A 212 -4.56 29.63 1.25
CA GLY A 212 -3.59 30.70 1.17
C GLY A 212 -3.75 31.53 -0.09
N TRP A 213 -2.70 32.30 -0.36
CA TRP A 213 -2.68 33.30 -1.41
C TRP A 213 -1.40 33.13 -2.22
N PHE A 214 -1.45 33.59 -3.47
CA PHE A 214 -0.28 33.72 -4.32
C PHE A 214 -0.17 35.14 -4.86
N VAL A 215 1.03 35.50 -5.28
CA VAL A 215 1.37 36.87 -5.64
C VAL A 215 1.75 36.93 -7.11
N THR A 216 1.33 37.99 -7.80
CA THR A 216 1.74 38.29 -9.17
C THR A 216 2.21 39.74 -9.27
N GLN A 217 3.33 39.97 -9.95
CA GLN A 217 3.84 41.30 -10.26
C GLN A 217 3.69 41.56 -11.77
N PHE A 218 2.92 42.58 -12.14
CA PHE A 218 2.76 43.00 -13.53
C PHE A 218 3.76 44.09 -13.94
N GLU A 219 4.14 44.09 -15.21
CA GLU A 219 5.00 45.08 -15.83
C GLU A 219 4.34 46.47 -15.83
N LYS A 220 3.07 46.55 -16.23
CA LYS A 220 2.26 47.78 -16.18
C LYS A 220 1.32 47.73 -14.98
N ARG A 221 0.92 48.91 -14.48
CA ARG A 221 -0.04 49.00 -13.39
C ARG A 221 -1.41 48.49 -13.85
N VAL A 222 -1.95 47.54 -13.11
CA VAL A 222 -3.36 47.12 -13.16
C VAL A 222 -4.05 47.80 -11.97
N HIS A 223 -5.14 48.52 -12.20
CA HIS A 223 -5.83 49.35 -11.18
C HIS A 223 -4.87 50.13 -10.25
N ASN A 224 -3.86 50.81 -10.82
CA ASN A 224 -2.84 51.59 -10.11
C ASN A 224 -1.84 50.80 -9.22
N HIS A 225 -1.82 49.47 -9.32
CA HIS A 225 -0.88 48.59 -8.60
C HIS A 225 -0.13 47.67 -9.56
N HIS A 226 1.16 47.42 -9.28
CA HIS A 226 1.93 46.39 -9.98
C HIS A 226 1.81 45.02 -9.30
N LEU A 227 1.76 44.99 -7.97
CA LEU A 227 1.73 43.78 -7.17
C LEU A 227 0.29 43.45 -6.77
N TRP A 228 -0.13 42.21 -7.01
CA TRP A 228 -1.46 41.70 -6.69
C TRP A 228 -1.38 40.40 -5.90
N PHE A 229 -2.30 40.28 -4.93
CA PHE A 229 -2.50 39.08 -4.12
C PHE A 229 -3.79 38.42 -4.58
N HIS A 230 -3.72 37.13 -4.87
CA HIS A 230 -4.82 36.33 -5.34
C HIS A 230 -5.07 35.18 -4.36
N PRO A 231 -6.31 34.99 -3.87
CA PRO A 231 -6.64 33.81 -3.09
C PRO A 231 -6.55 32.57 -3.98
N ILE A 232 -6.25 31.40 -3.40
CA ILE A 232 -6.09 30.18 -4.20
C ILE A 232 -7.40 29.73 -4.86
N ASP A 233 -8.56 30.07 -4.29
CA ASP A 233 -9.88 29.75 -4.85
C ASP A 233 -10.14 30.30 -6.27
N VAL A 234 -9.37 31.29 -6.75
CA VAL A 234 -9.51 31.84 -8.11
C VAL A 234 -9.21 30.82 -9.21
N ILE A 235 -8.50 29.72 -8.88
CA ILE A 235 -8.22 28.62 -9.79
C ILE A 235 -9.26 27.49 -9.74
N LYS A 236 -10.38 27.69 -9.02
CA LYS A 236 -11.44 26.69 -8.88
C LYS A 236 -11.97 26.23 -10.24
N ASP A 237 -12.06 24.92 -10.40
CA ASP A 237 -12.74 24.22 -11.48
C ASP A 237 -13.35 22.92 -10.96
N ASP A 238 -13.65 21.96 -11.84
CA ASP A 238 -14.31 20.70 -11.49
C ASP A 238 -13.42 19.75 -10.67
N ASP A 239 -12.12 20.04 -10.53
CA ASP A 239 -11.23 19.23 -9.69
C ASP A 239 -11.32 19.58 -8.20
N PHE A 240 -12.03 20.66 -7.85
CA PHE A 240 -12.07 21.21 -6.49
C PHE A 240 -13.48 21.51 -5.98
N GLU A 241 -13.65 21.29 -4.68
CA GLU A 241 -14.73 21.87 -3.90
C GLU A 241 -14.24 23.13 -3.18
N LEU A 242 -15.15 24.07 -2.92
CA LEU A 242 -14.81 25.28 -2.15
C LEU A 242 -14.82 24.96 -0.66
N HIS A 243 -13.78 25.40 0.03
CA HIS A 243 -13.70 25.40 1.49
C HIS A 243 -13.73 26.84 1.99
N ASP A 244 -14.77 27.20 2.74
CA ASP A 244 -15.03 28.57 3.21
C ASP A 244 -13.86 29.12 4.05
N PRO A 245 -13.38 30.38 3.82
CA PRO A 245 -13.82 31.34 2.80
C PRO A 245 -13.06 31.37 1.48
N SER A 246 -11.84 30.81 1.40
CA SER A 246 -10.99 30.92 0.19
C SER A 246 -10.12 29.70 -0.10
N GLY A 247 -10.42 28.58 0.55
CA GLY A 247 -9.71 27.32 0.36
C GLY A 247 -10.33 26.45 -0.73
N LEU A 248 -9.55 25.49 -1.20
CA LEU A 248 -9.95 24.45 -2.15
C LEU A 248 -9.75 23.09 -1.51
N VAL A 249 -10.73 22.20 -1.65
CA VAL A 249 -10.57 20.78 -1.34
C VAL A 249 -10.36 20.02 -2.63
N CYS A 250 -9.29 19.23 -2.70
CA CYS A 250 -9.08 18.27 -3.77
C CYS A 250 -9.12 16.86 -3.20
N THR A 251 -10.11 16.06 -3.60
CA THR A 251 -10.14 14.63 -3.26
C THR A 251 -9.15 13.88 -4.16
N ILE A 252 -8.20 13.20 -3.52
CA ILE A 252 -7.23 12.31 -4.12
C ILE A 252 -7.67 10.87 -3.88
N GLU A 253 -7.40 10.01 -4.84
CA GLU A 253 -7.93 8.65 -4.90
C GLU A 253 -6.84 7.67 -5.30
N GLY A 254 -7.01 6.43 -4.89
CA GLY A 254 -6.13 5.36 -5.31
C GLY A 254 -6.63 4.00 -4.88
N VAL A 255 -5.74 3.02 -5.00
CA VAL A 255 -6.03 1.64 -4.62
C VAL A 255 -4.93 1.14 -3.68
N ALA A 256 -5.36 0.32 -2.73
CA ALA A 256 -4.50 -0.42 -1.83
C ALA A 256 -4.67 -1.92 -2.09
N ASP A 257 -3.54 -2.62 -2.24
CA ASP A 257 -3.46 -4.05 -2.54
C ASP A 257 -2.59 -4.75 -1.50
N GLY A 258 -2.92 -5.98 -1.13
CA GLY A 258 -2.07 -6.70 -0.19
C GLY A 258 -2.53 -8.09 0.21
N VAL A 259 -1.63 -8.79 0.92
CA VAL A 259 -1.89 -10.08 1.57
C VAL A 259 -2.23 -9.83 3.03
N THR A 260 -3.50 -10.04 3.37
CA THR A 260 -4.10 -9.68 4.67
C THR A 260 -3.94 -10.79 5.71
N VAL A 261 -4.17 -12.03 5.28
CA VAL A 261 -4.22 -13.20 6.14
C VAL A 261 -3.46 -14.34 5.48
N ILE A 262 -2.70 -15.04 6.30
CA ILE A 262 -2.04 -16.28 5.95
C ILE A 262 -2.59 -17.34 6.90
N THR A 263 -3.44 -18.23 6.40
CA THR A 263 -3.93 -19.37 7.19
C THR A 263 -3.07 -20.59 6.90
N ASN A 264 -2.97 -21.48 7.88
CA ASN A 264 -2.17 -22.69 7.79
C ASN A 264 -3.03 -23.90 8.14
N GLU A 265 -2.93 -24.93 7.33
CA GLU A 265 -3.67 -26.17 7.49
C GLU A 265 -2.74 -27.36 7.36
N LEU A 266 -2.97 -28.39 8.17
CA LEU A 266 -2.29 -29.67 8.06
C LEU A 266 -3.28 -30.70 7.56
N LYS A 267 -3.00 -31.24 6.38
CA LYS A 267 -3.74 -32.33 5.76
C LYS A 267 -2.98 -33.63 5.98
N VAL A 268 -3.65 -34.60 6.58
CA VAL A 268 -3.11 -35.92 6.90
C VAL A 268 -3.88 -36.94 6.08
N ARG A 269 -3.15 -37.76 5.32
CA ARG A 269 -3.70 -38.84 4.50
C ARG A 269 -3.09 -40.16 4.92
N GLU A 270 -3.93 -41.14 5.24
CA GLU A 270 -3.49 -42.46 5.68
C GLU A 270 -3.67 -43.48 4.56
N TYR A 271 -2.63 -44.28 4.31
CA TYR A 271 -2.60 -45.31 3.28
C TYR A 271 -2.22 -46.64 3.94
N PRO A 272 -2.97 -47.72 3.71
CA PRO A 272 -2.57 -49.05 4.17
C PRO A 272 -1.25 -49.46 3.46
N LEU A 273 -0.34 -50.10 4.19
CA LEU A 273 0.92 -50.60 3.64
C LEU A 273 0.76 -51.85 2.75
N GLU A 274 -0.47 -52.36 2.61
CA GLU A 274 -0.76 -53.47 1.70
C GLU A 274 -0.50 -53.06 0.24
N ALA A 275 0.10 -53.98 -0.53
CA ALA A 275 0.69 -53.67 -1.81
C ALA A 275 -0.35 -53.12 -2.82
N GLY A 276 -0.18 -51.85 -3.21
CA GLY A 276 -0.82 -51.28 -4.40
C GLY A 276 -1.95 -50.29 -4.16
N ILE A 277 -2.35 -50.01 -2.91
CA ILE A 277 -3.41 -49.03 -2.64
C ILE A 277 -2.82 -47.62 -2.66
N SER A 278 -3.05 -46.88 -3.75
CA SER A 278 -2.70 -45.46 -3.90
C SER A 278 -3.76 -44.49 -3.39
N VAL A 279 -4.88 -45.03 -2.89
CA VAL A 279 -6.03 -44.25 -2.39
C VAL A 279 -5.96 -44.17 -0.88
N PRO A 280 -6.04 -42.97 -0.28
CA PRO A 280 -6.04 -42.85 1.17
C PRO A 280 -7.34 -43.40 1.75
N VAL A 281 -7.23 -44.16 2.86
CA VAL A 281 -8.39 -44.70 3.60
C VAL A 281 -8.97 -43.68 4.57
N ASN A 282 -8.17 -42.68 4.96
CA ASN A 282 -8.58 -41.59 5.83
C ASN A 282 -7.91 -40.29 5.38
N ILE A 283 -8.67 -39.19 5.39
CA ILE A 283 -8.18 -37.85 5.10
C ILE A 283 -8.72 -36.93 6.18
N THR A 284 -7.82 -36.31 6.94
CA THR A 284 -8.17 -35.28 7.92
C THR A 284 -7.48 -33.97 7.57
N THR A 285 -8.21 -32.86 7.63
CA THR A 285 -7.64 -31.52 7.51
C THR A 285 -7.88 -30.78 8.82
N GLN A 286 -6.82 -30.17 9.36
CA GLN A 286 -6.91 -29.36 10.57
C GLN A 286 -6.27 -28.00 10.33
N THR A 287 -6.99 -26.92 10.66
CA THR A 287 -6.42 -25.58 10.75
C THR A 287 -5.45 -25.50 11.93
N LEU A 288 -4.24 -25.01 11.66
CA LEU A 288 -3.20 -24.84 12.67
C LEU A 288 -3.40 -23.48 13.36
N THR A 289 -3.61 -23.51 14.68
CA THR A 289 -3.83 -22.32 15.51
C THR A 289 -3.23 -22.51 16.90
N GLY A 290 -2.92 -21.41 17.59
CA GLY A 290 -2.44 -21.46 18.98
C GLY A 290 -1.16 -22.27 19.12
N ASN A 291 -1.16 -23.28 19.99
CA ASN A 291 0.03 -24.07 20.31
C ASN A 291 0.55 -24.95 19.16
N ASP A 292 -0.25 -25.18 18.11
CA ASP A 292 0.15 -26.02 16.97
C ASP A 292 1.08 -25.28 15.99
N ILE A 293 1.13 -23.94 16.06
CA ILE A 293 1.91 -23.10 15.15
C ILE A 293 2.43 -21.84 15.85
N GLU A 294 3.74 -21.69 15.86
CA GLU A 294 4.39 -20.46 16.29
C GLU A 294 4.49 -19.50 15.10
N VAL A 295 4.14 -18.23 15.32
CA VAL A 295 4.21 -17.17 14.32
C VAL A 295 5.18 -16.10 14.80
N LYS A 296 6.24 -15.86 14.03
CA LYS A 296 7.28 -14.89 14.35
C LYS A 296 7.51 -13.93 13.20
N ILE A 297 7.46 -12.63 13.49
CA ILE A 297 7.89 -11.60 12.54
C ILE A 297 9.42 -11.62 12.51
N VAL A 298 9.99 -11.82 11.33
CA VAL A 298 11.44 -11.90 11.17
C VAL A 298 12.03 -10.67 10.50
N ASN A 299 11.25 -9.94 9.71
CA ASN A 299 11.69 -8.70 9.07
C ASN A 299 10.50 -7.81 8.70
N VAL A 300 10.70 -6.50 8.75
CA VAL A 300 9.75 -5.47 8.26
C VAL A 300 10.52 -4.54 7.33
N THR A 301 9.95 -4.21 6.17
CA THR A 301 10.60 -3.34 5.18
C THR A 301 9.59 -2.41 4.53
N SER A 302 9.91 -1.12 4.55
CA SER A 302 9.16 -0.06 3.89
C SER A 302 9.89 0.38 2.61
N LEU A 303 9.13 0.53 1.51
CA LEU A 303 9.62 0.99 0.22
C LEU A 303 8.73 2.14 -0.25
N GLY A 304 9.32 3.30 -0.47
CA GLY A 304 8.69 4.50 -1.02
C GLY A 304 9.60 5.16 -2.04
#